data_AF-A0A7Z0TG94-F1
#
_entry.id   AF-A0A7Z0TG94-F1
#
_cell.length_a   1.000
_cell.length_b   1.000
_cell.length_c   1.000
_cell.angle_alpha   90.00
_cell.angle_beta   90.00
_cell.angle_gamma   90.00
#
_symmetry.space_group_name_H-M   'P 1'
#
loop_
_entity.id
_entity.type
_entity.pdbx_description
1 polymer ?
#
loop_
_entity_poly.entity_id
_entity_poly.type
_entity_poly.pdbx_seq_one_letter_code
_entity_poly.pdbx_strand_id
1 'polypeptide(L)'
;ERVAAKARSNTSGRFAARSTEAAPDGGRRFVEALPVLRRVPDAEAAAVALSLEGWTATLPEDRLPLLARYAVHDVAFRVVGTGSVGTRSYVVLLLDHRGEPLVLQVKEARPSALLPHLAAAGTATPPVEHEGRRVVLGQRHMQVVSDFLLGWTTVEGRHYQVRQFRNRKGSVDATSLTAGQIDDYARMTGALLARAHSHSADPRMLAGYCGKNGELDEAVASFAVAYADRTEADHADLVAAVRSGRIAAETED
;
A
#
# COMPACT_ATOMS: atom_id res chain seq x y z
N GLU A 1 -17.16 -5.63 14.51
CA GLU A 1 -16.61 -4.93 15.70
C GLU A 1 -15.11 -5.14 15.95
N ARG A 2 -14.58 -6.38 16.00
CA ARG A 2 -13.15 -6.65 16.21
C ARG A 2 -12.22 -5.91 15.24
N VAL A 3 -12.54 -5.92 13.95
CA VAL A 3 -11.80 -5.19 12.91
C VAL A 3 -11.81 -3.67 13.17
N ALA A 4 -12.95 -3.11 13.58
CA ALA A 4 -13.08 -1.69 13.90
C ALA A 4 -12.28 -1.31 15.16
N ALA A 5 -12.23 -2.18 16.17
CA ALA A 5 -11.37 -1.99 17.34
C ALA A 5 -9.88 -1.98 16.95
N LYS A 6 -9.43 -2.95 16.15
CA LYS A 6 -8.05 -3.01 15.61
C LYS A 6 -7.71 -1.77 14.78
N ALA A 7 -8.65 -1.31 13.96
CA ALA A 7 -8.55 -0.09 13.17
C ALA A 7 -8.31 1.15 14.04
N ARG A 8 -9.13 1.40 15.08
CA ARG A 8 -8.93 2.55 16.01
C ARG A 8 -7.55 2.57 16.64
N SER A 9 -6.99 1.39 16.83
CA SER A 9 -5.72 1.10 17.43
C SER A 9 -4.52 1.37 16.50
N ASN A 10 -4.76 1.47 15.20
CA ASN A 10 -3.73 1.55 14.16
C ASN A 10 -3.46 3.01 13.76
N THR A 11 -2.70 3.74 14.58
CA THR A 11 -2.42 5.18 14.41
C THR A 11 -0.93 5.49 14.27
N SER A 12 -0.60 6.64 13.66
CA SER A 12 0.75 7.20 13.62
C SER A 12 1.35 7.34 15.03
N GLY A 13 0.56 7.87 15.98
CA GLY A 13 0.94 8.01 17.39
C GLY A 13 1.40 6.72 18.05
N ARG A 14 0.62 5.65 17.89
CA ARG A 14 1.01 4.36 18.47
C ARG A 14 2.24 3.76 17.81
N PHE A 15 2.34 3.88 16.48
CA PHE A 15 3.50 3.37 15.76
C PHE A 15 4.77 4.13 16.17
N ALA A 16 4.72 5.46 16.21
CA ALA A 16 5.83 6.29 16.67
C ALA A 16 6.22 5.96 18.12
N ALA A 17 5.25 5.90 19.05
CA ALA A 17 5.52 5.57 20.45
C ALA A 17 6.25 4.22 20.63
N ARG A 18 5.92 3.20 19.82
CA ARG A 18 6.55 1.88 19.89
C ARG A 18 7.88 1.80 19.14
N SER A 19 8.05 2.60 18.08
CA SER A 19 9.11 2.38 17.09
C SER A 19 10.13 3.51 17.04
N THR A 20 10.07 4.49 17.95
CA THR A 20 11.01 5.62 18.00
C THR A 20 11.49 5.89 19.43
N GLU A 21 12.72 6.36 19.53
CA GLU A 21 13.40 6.77 20.75
C GLU A 21 13.76 8.26 20.69
N ALA A 22 14.10 8.86 21.83
CA ALA A 22 14.62 10.23 21.88
C ALA A 22 16.00 10.28 21.20
N ALA A 23 16.24 11.32 20.41
CA ALA A 23 17.53 11.60 19.79
C ALA A 23 18.32 12.63 20.62
N PRO A 24 19.67 12.61 20.57
CA PRO A 24 20.51 13.52 21.37
C PRO A 24 20.29 15.02 21.08
N ASP A 25 19.76 15.35 19.91
CA ASP A 25 19.45 16.70 19.44
C ASP A 25 18.09 17.23 19.93
N GLY A 26 17.41 16.48 20.80
CA GLY A 26 16.07 16.80 21.28
C GLY A 26 14.94 16.35 20.34
N GLY A 27 15.27 15.69 19.23
CA GLY A 27 14.30 15.08 18.32
C GLY A 27 13.88 13.66 18.72
N ARG A 28 13.23 12.96 17.79
CA ARG A 28 12.96 11.52 17.89
C ARG A 28 13.45 10.82 16.63
N ARG A 29 13.91 9.59 16.78
CA ARG A 29 14.39 8.76 15.66
C ARG A 29 13.85 7.34 15.76
N PHE A 30 13.71 6.66 14.63
CA PHE A 30 13.29 5.28 14.57
C PHE A 30 14.32 4.35 15.26
N VAL A 31 13.79 3.41 16.03
CA VAL A 31 14.54 2.28 16.59
C VAL A 31 14.59 1.20 15.53
N GLU A 32 15.79 0.67 15.29
CA GLU A 32 15.98 -0.39 14.31
C GLU A 32 15.30 -1.70 14.76
N ALA A 33 14.64 -2.36 13.82
CA ALA A 33 13.92 -3.62 14.02
C ALA A 33 14.03 -4.45 12.74
N LEU A 34 15.23 -4.97 12.48
CA LEU A 34 15.54 -5.74 11.28
C LEU A 34 14.71 -7.04 11.20
N PRO A 35 14.34 -7.48 9.98
CA PRO A 35 14.53 -6.80 8.69
C PRO A 35 13.44 -5.75 8.39
N VAL A 36 12.43 -5.62 9.25
CA VAL A 36 11.19 -4.86 8.99
C VAL A 36 11.41 -3.35 8.93
N LEU A 37 12.27 -2.81 9.79
CA LEU A 37 12.56 -1.39 9.89
C LEU A 37 14.07 -1.22 10.07
N ARG A 38 14.72 -0.57 9.10
CA ARG A 38 16.16 -0.30 9.14
C ARG A 38 16.41 1.19 9.06
N ARG A 39 17.49 1.66 9.68
CA ARG A 39 17.99 3.01 9.43
C ARG A 39 18.51 3.12 7.99
N VAL A 40 18.48 4.33 7.47
CA VAL A 40 19.04 4.69 6.16
C VAL A 40 20.20 5.66 6.35
N PRO A 41 21.19 5.70 5.45
CA PRO A 41 22.24 6.71 5.47
C PRO A 41 21.65 8.13 5.38
N ASP A 42 22.34 9.11 5.96
CA ASP A 42 21.87 10.50 6.02
C ASP A 42 21.55 11.10 4.64
N ALA A 43 22.34 10.77 3.62
CA ALA A 43 22.08 11.21 2.24
C ALA A 43 20.76 10.66 1.70
N GLU A 44 20.47 9.37 1.95
CA GLU A 44 19.21 8.73 1.55
C GLU A 44 18.02 9.33 2.35
N ALA A 45 18.19 9.57 3.65
CA ALA A 45 17.19 10.24 4.48
C ALA A 45 16.88 11.65 3.97
N ALA A 46 17.91 12.44 3.68
CA ALA A 46 17.78 13.81 3.17
C ALA A 46 17.07 13.84 1.82
N ALA A 47 17.41 12.94 0.89
CA ALA A 47 16.74 12.84 -0.41
C ALA A 47 15.24 12.56 -0.27
N VAL A 48 14.86 11.62 0.62
CA VAL A 48 13.45 11.32 0.90
C VAL A 48 12.74 12.51 1.56
N ALA A 49 13.38 13.15 2.54
CA ALA A 49 12.80 14.30 3.23
C ALA A 49 12.56 15.49 2.28
N LEU A 50 13.55 15.84 1.45
CA LEU A 50 13.45 16.92 0.46
C LEU A 50 12.37 16.64 -0.58
N SER A 51 12.18 15.37 -0.96
CA SER A 51 11.10 15.00 -1.90
C SER A 51 9.69 15.35 -1.38
N LEU A 52 9.50 15.56 -0.07
CA LEU A 52 8.19 15.93 0.46
C LEU A 52 7.73 17.31 -0.03
N GLU A 53 8.63 18.20 -0.45
CA GLU A 53 8.26 19.46 -1.10
C GLU A 53 7.37 19.21 -2.33
N GLY A 54 7.83 18.34 -3.24
CA GLY A 54 7.06 17.92 -4.41
C GLY A 54 5.73 17.26 -4.05
N TRP A 55 5.66 16.52 -2.93
CA TRP A 55 4.41 15.95 -2.44
C TRP A 55 3.41 17.02 -1.97
N THR A 56 3.86 18.04 -1.24
CA THR A 56 2.95 19.10 -0.76
C THR A 56 2.24 19.80 -1.90
N ALA A 57 2.91 20.00 -3.05
CA ALA A 57 2.31 20.55 -4.27
C ALA A 57 1.22 19.67 -4.90
N THR A 58 1.08 18.41 -4.48
CA THR A 58 0.03 17.48 -4.97
C THR A 58 -1.22 17.41 -4.08
N LEU A 59 -1.18 18.10 -2.93
CA LEU A 59 -2.27 18.14 -1.97
C LEU A 59 -3.19 19.34 -2.19
N PRO A 60 -4.45 19.26 -1.75
CA PRO A 60 -5.32 20.44 -1.67
C PRO A 60 -4.71 21.54 -0.77
N GLU A 61 -4.83 22.80 -1.20
CA GLU A 61 -4.20 23.95 -0.53
C GLU A 61 -4.66 24.13 0.92
N ASP A 62 -5.91 23.75 1.23
CA ASP A 62 -6.48 23.83 2.58
C ASP A 62 -5.77 22.90 3.60
N ARG A 63 -4.92 21.98 3.13
CA ARG A 63 -4.12 21.08 3.98
C ARG A 63 -2.75 21.66 4.35
N LEU A 64 -2.23 22.58 3.56
CA LEU A 64 -0.87 23.10 3.74
C LEU A 64 -0.66 23.80 5.09
N PRO A 65 -1.60 24.63 5.61
CA PRO A 65 -1.42 25.27 6.92
C PRO A 65 -1.37 24.29 8.10
N LEU A 66 -1.98 23.10 7.97
CA LEU A 66 -1.87 22.04 8.97
C LEU A 66 -0.48 21.39 8.91
N LEU A 67 -0.01 21.08 7.70
CA LEU A 67 1.28 20.41 7.48
C LEU A 67 2.47 21.30 7.81
N ALA A 68 2.35 22.61 7.62
CA ALA A 68 3.39 23.58 7.98
C ALA A 68 3.74 23.61 9.47
N ARG A 69 2.94 22.97 10.33
CA ARG A 69 3.19 22.85 11.78
C ARG A 69 4.11 21.69 12.14
N TYR A 70 4.40 20.82 11.17
CA TYR A 70 5.16 19.60 11.36
C TYR A 70 6.56 19.75 10.76
N ALA A 71 7.57 19.30 11.50
CA ALA A 71 8.94 19.17 11.02
C ALA A 71 9.28 17.70 10.78
N VAL A 72 10.11 17.40 9.77
CA VAL A 72 10.67 16.06 9.58
C VAL A 72 11.75 15.82 10.64
N HIS A 73 11.64 14.73 11.38
CA HIS A 73 12.60 14.34 12.41
C HIS A 73 13.47 13.15 12.01
N ASP A 74 12.92 12.17 11.29
CA ASP A 74 13.69 11.00 10.89
C ASP A 74 13.07 10.27 9.69
N VAL A 75 13.89 9.51 8.98
CA VAL A 75 13.49 8.63 7.87
C VAL A 75 14.04 7.24 8.13
N ALA A 76 13.20 6.22 7.96
CA ALA A 76 13.63 4.83 8.01
C ALA A 76 13.12 4.06 6.80
N PHE A 77 13.88 3.07 6.36
CA PHE A 77 13.43 2.14 5.34
C PHE A 77 12.61 1.03 6.00
N ARG A 78 11.48 0.70 5.40
CA ARG A 78 10.54 -0.29 5.89
C ARG A 78 10.31 -1.38 4.86
N VAL A 79 10.63 -2.62 5.22
CA VAL A 79 10.15 -3.78 4.45
C VAL A 79 8.64 -3.91 4.69
N VAL A 80 7.90 -3.97 3.58
CA VAL A 80 6.44 -4.13 3.56
C VAL A 80 6.06 -5.60 3.29
N GLY A 81 4.76 -5.91 3.26
CA GLY A 81 4.27 -7.28 3.09
C GLY A 81 4.80 -7.98 1.82
N THR A 82 4.65 -9.31 1.81
CA THR A 82 5.22 -10.26 0.83
C THR A 82 5.10 -9.81 -0.63
N GLY A 83 3.94 -9.32 -1.05
CA GLY A 83 3.70 -8.83 -2.43
C GLY A 83 4.39 -7.50 -2.81
N SER A 84 5.27 -6.96 -1.96
CA SER A 84 6.03 -5.74 -2.25
C SER A 84 7.49 -5.84 -1.78
N VAL A 85 7.95 -7.05 -1.45
CA VAL A 85 9.37 -7.33 -1.21
C VAL A 85 10.14 -7.01 -2.51
N GLY A 86 11.25 -6.27 -2.38
CA GLY A 86 12.03 -5.78 -3.52
C GLY A 86 11.63 -4.38 -4.03
N THR A 87 10.62 -3.73 -3.42
CA THR A 87 10.31 -2.31 -3.67
C THR A 87 10.78 -1.42 -2.53
N ARG A 88 11.13 -0.17 -2.81
CA ARG A 88 11.49 0.80 -1.77
C ARG A 88 10.24 1.29 -1.04
N SER A 89 10.28 1.27 0.28
CA SER A 89 9.28 1.93 1.11
C SER A 89 9.98 2.59 2.28
N TYR A 90 9.74 3.89 2.45
CA TYR A 90 10.22 4.65 3.58
C TYR A 90 9.06 4.99 4.51
N VAL A 91 9.36 5.16 5.79
CA VAL A 91 8.53 5.87 6.74
C VAL A 91 9.23 7.15 7.15
N VAL A 92 8.51 8.26 7.17
CA VAL A 92 9.03 9.56 7.58
C VAL A 92 8.30 9.96 8.86
N LEU A 93 9.06 10.20 9.92
CA LEU A 93 8.56 10.72 11.18
C LEU A 93 8.50 12.24 11.12
N LEU A 94 7.33 12.80 11.36
CA LEU A 94 7.13 14.22 11.55
C LEU A 94 6.58 14.48 12.95
N LEU A 95 7.04 15.53 13.61
CA LEU A 95 6.49 15.99 14.88
C LEU A 95 6.00 17.43 14.75
N ASP A 96 4.91 17.77 15.42
CA ASP A 96 4.50 19.16 15.58
C ASP A 96 5.22 19.84 16.76
N HIS A 97 4.94 21.13 16.98
CA HIS A 97 5.45 21.92 18.11
C HIS A 97 5.16 21.35 19.51
N ARG A 98 4.24 20.39 19.65
CA ARG A 98 3.92 19.70 20.91
C ARG A 98 4.55 18.32 21.00
N GLY A 99 5.29 17.89 19.98
CA GLY A 99 5.85 16.55 19.87
C GLY A 99 4.83 15.49 19.42
N GLU A 100 3.65 15.90 18.93
CA GLU A 100 2.64 14.96 18.45
C GLU A 100 3.06 14.40 17.08
N PRO A 101 3.10 13.06 16.91
CA PRO A 101 3.67 12.46 15.72
C PRO A 101 2.66 12.26 14.57
N LEU A 102 3.09 12.64 13.38
CA LEU A 102 2.54 12.20 12.10
C LEU A 102 3.58 11.32 11.42
N VAL A 103 3.17 10.15 10.93
CA VAL A 103 4.08 9.26 10.18
C VAL A 103 3.56 9.13 8.76
N LEU A 104 4.38 9.50 7.79
CA LEU A 104 4.11 9.31 6.37
C LEU A 104 4.76 8.03 5.87
N GLN A 105 4.18 7.43 4.84
CA GLN A 105 4.81 6.37 4.06
C GLN A 105 5.08 6.88 2.65
N VAL A 106 6.33 6.76 2.21
CA VAL A 106 6.77 7.07 0.84
C VAL A 106 7.11 5.74 0.16
N LYS A 107 6.21 5.24 -0.69
CA LYS A 107 6.29 3.91 -1.28
C LYS A 107 6.53 3.99 -2.80
N GLU A 108 7.54 3.27 -3.29
CA GLU A 108 7.90 3.20 -4.70
C GLU A 108 6.68 2.75 -5.52
N ALA A 109 6.39 3.50 -6.57
CA ALA A 109 5.35 3.19 -7.55
C ALA A 109 6.02 2.72 -8.84
N ARG A 110 5.70 1.49 -9.24
CA ARG A 110 6.21 0.85 -10.46
C ARG A 110 5.16 0.85 -11.57
N PRO A 111 5.59 0.67 -12.83
CA PRO A 111 4.69 0.41 -13.95
C PRO A 111 3.69 -0.70 -13.62
N SER A 112 2.46 -0.57 -14.12
CA SER A 112 1.44 -1.59 -13.91
C SER A 112 1.89 -2.92 -14.52
N ALA A 113 1.76 -4.01 -13.75
CA ALA A 113 2.05 -5.36 -14.23
C ALA A 113 1.17 -5.76 -15.44
N LEU A 114 0.03 -5.08 -15.62
CA LEU A 114 -0.86 -5.32 -16.76
C LEU A 114 -0.38 -4.69 -18.07
N LEU A 115 0.55 -3.73 -18.06
CA LEU A 115 0.96 -3.00 -19.27
C LEU A 115 1.40 -3.92 -20.42
N PRO A 116 2.27 -4.93 -20.21
CA PRO A 116 2.68 -5.83 -21.30
C PRO A 116 1.50 -6.63 -21.87
N HIS A 117 0.55 -7.02 -21.03
CA HIS A 117 -0.62 -7.80 -21.43
C HIS A 117 -1.65 -6.96 -22.19
N LEU A 118 -1.85 -5.71 -21.77
CA LEU A 118 -2.71 -4.76 -22.48
C LEU A 118 -2.16 -4.46 -23.88
N ALA A 119 -0.84 -4.23 -23.98
CA ALA A 119 -0.18 -4.03 -25.28
C ALA A 119 -0.31 -5.27 -26.18
N ALA A 120 -0.08 -6.47 -25.64
CA ALA A 120 -0.25 -7.73 -26.38
C ALA A 120 -1.70 -7.96 -26.83
N ALA A 121 -2.68 -7.49 -26.05
CA ALA A 121 -4.10 -7.53 -26.38
C ALA A 121 -4.55 -6.39 -27.34
N GLY A 122 -3.61 -5.59 -27.87
CA GLY A 122 -3.93 -4.48 -28.79
C GLY A 122 -4.59 -3.27 -28.12
N THR A 123 -4.58 -3.20 -26.79
CA THR A 123 -5.10 -2.04 -26.06
C THR A 123 -4.06 -0.93 -26.05
N ALA A 124 -4.48 0.30 -26.35
CA ALA A 124 -3.60 1.46 -26.30
C ALA A 124 -3.06 1.68 -24.87
N THR A 125 -1.74 1.71 -24.73
CA THR A 125 -1.04 1.98 -23.46
C THR A 125 -0.26 3.30 -23.56
N PRO A 126 -0.91 4.46 -23.33
CA PRO A 126 -0.22 5.74 -23.41
C PRO A 126 0.92 5.81 -22.37
N PRO A 127 1.99 6.57 -22.65
CA PRO A 127 3.10 6.72 -21.71
C PRO A 127 2.60 7.35 -20.40
N VAL A 128 3.09 6.82 -19.29
CA VAL A 128 2.80 7.32 -17.95
C VAL A 128 3.93 8.23 -17.52
N GLU A 129 3.65 9.53 -17.38
CA GLU A 129 4.66 10.52 -16.96
C GLU A 129 5.18 10.23 -15.54
N HIS A 130 4.28 9.88 -14.61
CA HIS A 130 4.63 9.64 -13.21
C HIS A 130 3.77 8.52 -12.59
N GLU A 131 4.40 7.39 -12.27
CA GLU A 131 3.71 6.20 -11.75
C GLU A 131 3.02 6.45 -10.41
N GLY A 132 3.63 7.25 -9.54
CA GLY A 132 3.00 7.67 -8.28
C GLY A 132 1.70 8.46 -8.51
N ARG A 133 1.66 9.29 -9.57
CA ARG A 133 0.49 10.08 -9.93
C ARG A 133 -0.61 9.18 -10.45
N ARG A 134 -0.27 8.24 -11.36
CA ARG A 134 -1.21 7.24 -11.89
C ARG A 134 -1.88 6.45 -10.76
N VAL A 135 -1.10 5.94 -9.80
CA VAL A 135 -1.63 5.17 -8.67
C VAL A 135 -2.54 6.02 -7.78
N VAL A 136 -2.14 7.25 -7.46
CA VAL A 136 -2.94 8.14 -6.59
C VAL A 136 -4.25 8.55 -7.25
N LEU A 137 -4.23 8.94 -8.53
CA LEU A 137 -5.44 9.33 -9.26
C LEU A 137 -6.39 8.14 -9.42
N GLY A 138 -5.87 6.95 -9.79
CA GLY A 138 -6.69 5.74 -9.85
C GLY A 138 -7.35 5.43 -8.51
N GLN A 139 -6.61 5.56 -7.40
CA GLN A 139 -7.17 5.39 -6.07
C GLN A 139 -8.26 6.43 -5.75
N ARG A 140 -8.04 7.71 -6.07
CA ARG A 140 -9.03 8.79 -5.85
C ARG A 140 -10.30 8.61 -6.69
N HIS A 141 -10.19 8.06 -7.91
CA HIS A 141 -11.37 7.75 -8.73
C HIS A 141 -12.18 6.59 -8.14
N MET A 142 -11.52 5.52 -7.71
CA MET A 142 -12.19 4.34 -7.16
C MET A 142 -12.79 4.56 -5.77
N GLN A 143 -12.20 5.45 -4.96
CA GLN A 143 -12.57 5.62 -3.55
C GLN A 143 -13.40 6.89 -3.33
N VAL A 144 -14.58 6.73 -2.71
CA VAL A 144 -15.39 7.88 -2.28
C VAL A 144 -14.68 8.73 -1.23
N VAL A 145 -13.94 8.08 -0.33
CA VAL A 145 -13.11 8.76 0.65
C VAL A 145 -11.72 8.15 0.56
N SER A 146 -10.77 8.96 0.11
CA SER A 146 -9.34 8.63 0.14
C SER A 146 -8.69 9.21 1.39
N ASP A 147 -7.48 8.74 1.69
CA ASP A 147 -6.60 9.41 2.63
C ASP A 147 -6.38 10.87 2.19
N PHE A 148 -6.64 11.83 3.08
CA PHE A 148 -6.55 13.25 2.78
C PHE A 148 -5.10 13.73 2.56
N LEU A 149 -4.11 12.92 2.95
CA LEU A 149 -2.68 13.13 2.72
C LEU A 149 -2.14 12.31 1.54
N LEU A 150 -3.02 11.66 0.77
CA LEU A 150 -2.63 10.87 -0.39
C LEU A 150 -2.11 11.77 -1.52
N GLY A 151 -0.83 11.65 -1.85
CA GLY A 151 -0.17 12.39 -2.93
C GLY A 151 0.98 11.59 -3.53
N TRP A 152 1.83 12.23 -4.32
CA TRP A 152 2.97 11.57 -4.97
C TRP A 152 4.20 12.47 -4.98
N THR A 153 5.38 11.87 -5.14
CA THR A 153 6.64 12.60 -5.28
C THR A 153 7.67 11.79 -6.06
N THR A 154 8.80 12.41 -6.41
CA THR A 154 9.98 11.77 -7.00
C THR A 154 11.15 11.83 -6.02
N VAL A 155 11.79 10.69 -5.75
CA VAL A 155 13.06 10.61 -5.01
C VAL A 155 14.11 10.08 -5.97
N GLU A 156 15.14 10.88 -6.27
CA GLU A 156 16.27 10.49 -7.13
C GLU A 156 15.83 9.84 -8.47
N GLY A 157 14.89 10.48 -9.16
CA GLY A 157 14.38 10.02 -10.46
C GLY A 157 13.43 8.81 -10.39
N ARG A 158 13.06 8.33 -9.20
CA ARG A 158 12.07 7.26 -9.01
C ARG A 158 10.76 7.82 -8.50
N HIS A 159 9.65 7.25 -8.97
CA HIS A 159 8.30 7.70 -8.65
C HIS A 159 7.78 7.04 -7.37
N TYR A 160 7.13 7.82 -6.50
CA TYR A 160 6.57 7.36 -5.23
C TYR A 160 5.15 7.84 -5.02
N GLN A 161 4.35 7.03 -4.32
CA GLN A 161 3.13 7.46 -3.65
C GLN A 161 3.47 7.83 -2.21
N VAL A 162 2.90 8.93 -1.72
CA VAL A 162 2.98 9.37 -0.32
C VAL A 162 1.60 9.30 0.31
N ARG A 163 1.51 8.78 1.54
CA ARG A 163 0.26 8.67 2.29
C ARG A 163 0.50 8.67 3.79
N GLN A 164 -0.55 8.86 4.59
CA GLN A 164 -0.46 8.66 6.03
C GLN A 164 -0.22 7.18 6.36
N PHE A 165 0.84 6.91 7.12
CA PHE A 165 1.13 5.58 7.63
C PHE A 165 0.31 5.30 8.90
N ARG A 166 -0.31 4.11 8.94
CA ARG A 166 -1.28 3.69 9.96
C ARG A 166 -2.40 4.72 10.14
N ASN A 167 -3.26 4.84 9.12
CA ASN A 167 -4.47 5.66 9.15
C ASN A 167 -5.71 4.82 9.46
N ARG A 168 -5.75 4.22 10.66
CA ARG A 168 -6.88 3.46 11.20
C ARG A 168 -7.42 2.34 10.30
N LYS A 169 -6.56 1.70 9.51
CA LYS A 169 -6.96 0.57 8.65
C LYS A 169 -7.09 -0.71 9.48
N GLY A 170 -8.18 -1.43 9.29
CA GLY A 170 -8.38 -2.80 9.78
C GLY A 170 -8.38 -3.79 8.61
N SER A 171 -7.99 -5.03 8.87
CA SER A 171 -8.09 -6.13 7.90
C SER A 171 -8.90 -7.26 8.52
N VAL A 172 -9.64 -7.97 7.68
CA VAL A 172 -10.27 -9.25 8.03
C VAL A 172 -9.24 -10.33 7.79
N ASP A 173 -9.09 -11.26 8.73
CA ASP A 173 -8.30 -12.46 8.54
C ASP A 173 -9.21 -13.54 7.95
N ALA A 174 -9.06 -13.78 6.64
CA ALA A 174 -9.89 -14.73 5.91
C ALA A 174 -9.74 -16.17 6.43
N THR A 175 -8.59 -16.53 7.00
CA THR A 175 -8.33 -17.88 7.52
C THR A 175 -9.10 -18.19 8.81
N SER A 176 -9.57 -17.14 9.49
CA SER A 176 -10.35 -17.24 10.73
C SER A 176 -11.86 -17.28 10.50
N LEU A 177 -12.31 -17.17 9.25
CA LEU A 177 -13.73 -17.12 8.90
C LEU A 177 -14.30 -18.52 8.71
N THR A 178 -15.54 -18.73 9.16
CA THR A 178 -16.32 -19.92 8.79
C THR A 178 -16.76 -19.83 7.32
N ALA A 179 -17.19 -20.94 6.72
CA ALA A 179 -17.64 -20.96 5.32
C ALA A 179 -18.75 -19.91 5.03
N GLY A 180 -19.76 -19.80 5.91
CA GLY A 180 -20.81 -18.78 5.76
C GLY A 180 -20.28 -17.35 5.87
N GLN A 181 -19.32 -17.11 6.76
CA GLN A 181 -18.69 -15.79 6.89
C GLN A 181 -17.79 -15.45 5.68
N ILE A 182 -17.19 -16.46 5.03
CA ILE A 182 -16.44 -16.27 3.78
C ILE A 182 -17.41 -15.87 2.66
N ASP A 183 -18.58 -16.50 2.54
CA ASP A 183 -19.60 -16.10 1.55
C ASP A 183 -20.06 -14.65 1.78
N ASP A 184 -20.39 -14.29 3.02
CA ASP A 184 -20.75 -12.91 3.38
C ASP A 184 -19.62 -11.92 3.03
N TYR A 185 -18.38 -12.27 3.37
CA TYR A 185 -17.21 -11.44 3.07
C TYR A 185 -16.97 -11.29 1.57
N ALA A 186 -17.16 -12.36 0.77
CA ALA A 186 -17.05 -12.35 -0.67
C ALA A 186 -18.12 -11.44 -1.31
N ARG A 187 -19.38 -11.52 -0.85
CA ARG A 187 -20.46 -10.63 -1.31
C ARG A 187 -20.16 -9.16 -1.03
N MET A 188 -19.71 -8.86 0.19
CA MET A 188 -19.35 -7.49 0.58
C MET A 188 -18.18 -6.94 -0.25
N THR A 189 -17.11 -7.74 -0.41
CA THR A 189 -15.94 -7.32 -1.19
C THR A 189 -16.25 -7.20 -2.67
N GLY A 190 -17.06 -8.10 -3.24
CA GLY A 190 -17.56 -8.01 -4.60
C GLY A 190 -18.39 -6.73 -4.84
N ALA A 191 -19.30 -6.39 -3.92
CA ALA A 191 -20.07 -5.15 -4.02
C ALA A 191 -19.17 -3.89 -3.95
N LEU A 192 -18.16 -3.89 -3.08
CA LEU A 192 -17.18 -2.80 -2.99
C LEU A 192 -16.33 -2.68 -4.25
N LEU A 193 -15.90 -3.81 -4.82
CA LEU A 193 -15.15 -3.88 -6.07
C LEU A 193 -15.98 -3.33 -7.24
N ALA A 194 -17.22 -3.80 -7.38
CA ALA A 194 -18.15 -3.32 -8.42
C ALA A 194 -18.37 -1.81 -8.34
N ARG A 195 -18.55 -1.28 -7.11
CA ARG A 195 -18.68 0.16 -6.89
C ARG A 195 -17.42 0.95 -7.23
N ALA A 196 -16.25 0.44 -6.90
CA ALA A 196 -14.98 1.07 -7.28
C ALA A 196 -14.84 1.14 -8.80
N HIS A 197 -15.17 0.06 -9.51
CA HIS A 197 -15.10 0.00 -10.97
C HIS A 197 -16.12 0.91 -11.65
N SER A 198 -17.35 0.99 -11.15
CA SER A 198 -18.39 1.87 -11.72
C SER A 198 -18.05 3.37 -11.59
N HIS A 199 -17.14 3.75 -10.70
CA HIS A 199 -16.63 5.11 -10.60
C HIS A 199 -15.48 5.41 -11.58
N SER A 200 -14.85 4.37 -12.12
CA SER A 200 -13.63 4.47 -12.94
C SER A 200 -13.84 4.17 -14.42
N ALA A 201 -14.95 3.53 -14.79
CA ALA A 201 -15.31 3.17 -16.16
C ALA A 201 -16.79 3.44 -16.43
N ASP A 202 -17.17 3.53 -17.71
CA ASP A 202 -18.57 3.71 -18.11
C ASP A 202 -19.42 2.52 -17.58
N PRO A 203 -20.40 2.78 -16.70
CA PRO A 203 -21.26 1.74 -16.15
C PRO A 203 -22.02 0.95 -17.22
N ARG A 204 -22.31 1.54 -18.39
CA ARG A 204 -22.98 0.86 -19.50
C ARG A 204 -22.06 -0.16 -20.18
N MET A 205 -20.78 0.19 -20.34
CA MET A 205 -19.77 -0.72 -20.89
C MET A 205 -19.54 -1.90 -19.95
N LEU A 206 -19.42 -1.63 -18.65
CA LEU A 206 -19.31 -2.67 -17.63
C LEU A 206 -20.55 -3.59 -17.62
N ALA A 207 -21.75 -3.01 -17.62
CA ALA A 207 -23.00 -3.79 -17.64
C ALA A 207 -23.13 -4.63 -18.92
N GLY A 208 -22.72 -4.11 -20.07
CA GLY A 208 -22.70 -4.85 -21.33
C GLY A 208 -21.71 -6.01 -21.33
N TYR A 209 -20.51 -5.80 -20.77
CA TYR A 209 -19.48 -6.84 -20.63
C TYR A 209 -19.89 -7.94 -19.66
N CYS A 210 -20.43 -7.59 -18.49
CA CYS A 210 -20.89 -8.56 -17.51
C CYS A 210 -22.13 -9.33 -17.97
N GLY A 211 -22.97 -8.71 -18.82
CA GLY A 211 -24.18 -9.34 -19.32
C GLY A 211 -25.21 -9.63 -18.24
N LYS A 212 -26.07 -10.62 -18.51
CA LYS A 212 -27.12 -11.10 -17.59
C LYS A 212 -27.08 -12.61 -17.37
N ASN A 213 -26.13 -13.30 -18.00
CA ASN A 213 -25.93 -14.75 -17.87
C ASN A 213 -24.85 -15.02 -16.81
N GLY A 214 -24.62 -16.30 -16.51
CA GLY A 214 -23.63 -16.73 -15.51
C GLY A 214 -22.20 -16.88 -16.04
N GLU A 215 -21.91 -16.51 -17.29
CA GLU A 215 -20.61 -16.81 -17.91
C GLU A 215 -19.44 -16.11 -17.19
N LEU A 216 -19.64 -14.85 -16.77
CA LEU A 216 -18.62 -14.13 -15.99
C LEU A 216 -18.42 -14.78 -14.61
N ASP A 217 -19.51 -15.19 -13.96
CA ASP A 217 -19.47 -15.83 -12.65
C ASP A 217 -18.70 -17.15 -12.72
N GLU A 218 -18.99 -17.98 -13.73
CA GLU A 218 -18.30 -19.23 -14.01
C GLU A 218 -16.82 -19.01 -14.33
N ALA A 219 -16.48 -18.00 -15.14
CA ALA A 219 -15.10 -17.67 -15.49
C ALA A 219 -14.30 -17.21 -14.26
N VAL A 220 -14.88 -16.34 -13.42
CA VAL A 220 -14.23 -15.88 -12.19
C VAL A 220 -14.07 -17.02 -11.19
N ALA A 221 -15.08 -17.88 -11.02
CA ALA A 221 -15.00 -19.05 -10.15
C ALA A 221 -13.93 -20.04 -10.63
N SER A 222 -13.90 -20.33 -11.93
CA SER A 222 -12.90 -21.21 -12.54
C SER A 222 -11.48 -20.67 -12.37
N PHE A 223 -11.29 -19.36 -12.58
CA PHE A 223 -10.00 -18.71 -12.33
C PHE A 223 -9.60 -18.78 -10.87
N ALA A 224 -10.53 -18.54 -9.93
CA ALA A 224 -10.24 -18.55 -8.50
C ALA A 224 -9.75 -19.93 -8.03
N VAL A 225 -10.39 -21.01 -8.47
CA VAL A 225 -9.97 -22.39 -8.16
C VAL A 225 -8.60 -22.69 -8.78
N ALA A 226 -8.43 -22.42 -10.08
CA ALA A 226 -7.15 -22.66 -10.76
C ALA A 226 -5.99 -21.86 -10.14
N TYR A 227 -6.25 -20.64 -9.68
CA TYR A 227 -5.26 -19.81 -9.00
C TYR A 227 -4.94 -20.32 -7.60
N ALA A 228 -5.91 -20.89 -6.88
CA ALA A 228 -5.68 -21.57 -5.61
C ALA A 228 -4.77 -22.78 -5.80
N ASP A 229 -5.09 -23.68 -6.75
CA ASP A 229 -4.28 -24.85 -7.08
C ASP A 229 -2.84 -24.46 -7.45
N ARG A 230 -2.68 -23.39 -8.26
CA ARG A 230 -1.37 -22.85 -8.60
C ARG A 230 -0.62 -22.35 -7.38
N THR A 231 -1.28 -21.61 -6.49
CA THR A 231 -0.65 -21.07 -5.27
C THR A 231 -0.19 -22.20 -4.35
N GLU A 232 -0.96 -23.27 -4.21
CA GLU A 232 -0.60 -24.44 -3.41
C GLU A 232 0.60 -25.19 -4.01
N ALA A 233 0.61 -25.39 -5.32
CA ALA A 233 1.73 -26.01 -6.03
C ALA A 233 3.02 -25.19 -5.89
N ASP A 234 2.95 -23.88 -6.12
CA ASP A 234 4.11 -22.98 -6.01
C ASP A 234 4.65 -22.94 -4.58
N HIS A 235 3.76 -23.00 -3.57
CA HIS A 235 4.18 -23.10 -2.18
C HIS A 235 4.86 -24.44 -1.87
N ALA A 236 4.34 -25.56 -2.39
CA ALA A 236 4.97 -26.87 -2.23
C ALA A 236 6.39 -26.89 -2.84
N ASP A 237 6.56 -26.30 -4.03
CA ASP A 237 7.85 -26.15 -4.70
C ASP A 237 8.83 -25.29 -3.88
N LEU A 238 8.35 -24.18 -3.30
CA LEU A 238 9.14 -23.33 -2.40
C LEU A 238 9.61 -24.12 -1.18
N VAL A 239 8.71 -24.85 -0.51
CA VAL A 239 9.05 -25.67 0.65
C VAL A 239 10.07 -26.76 0.29
N ALA A 240 9.93 -27.40 -0.87
CA ALA A 240 10.89 -28.39 -1.35
C ALA A 240 12.26 -27.75 -1.66
N ALA A 241 12.28 -26.54 -2.23
CA ALA A 241 13.51 -25.78 -2.48
C ALA A 241 14.23 -25.41 -1.18
N VAL A 242 13.49 -25.03 -0.14
CA VAL A 242 14.05 -24.76 1.19
C VAL A 242 14.62 -26.03 1.81
N ARG A 243 13.86 -27.13 1.82
CA ARG A 243 14.30 -28.43 2.37
C ARG A 243 15.54 -28.99 1.68
N SER A 244 15.68 -28.75 0.37
CA SER A 244 16.85 -29.17 -0.42
C SER A 244 18.04 -28.20 -0.34
N GLY A 245 17.92 -27.08 0.40
CA GLY A 245 18.97 -26.08 0.53
C GLY A 245 19.20 -25.20 -0.70
N ARG A 246 18.32 -25.28 -1.73
CA ARG A 246 18.39 -24.40 -2.91
C ARG A 246 18.00 -22.97 -2.60
N ILE A 247 17.11 -22.78 -1.62
CA ILE A 247 16.66 -21.47 -1.14
C ILE A 247 16.91 -21.43 0.36
N ALA A 248 17.61 -20.39 0.83
CA ALA A 248 17.76 -20.13 2.26
C ALA A 248 16.42 -19.63 2.83
N ALA A 249 16.05 -20.12 4.00
CA ALA A 249 14.91 -19.62 4.77
C ALA A 249 15.32 -19.44 6.23
N GLU A 250 14.86 -18.35 6.83
CA GLU A 250 14.90 -18.18 8.28
C GLU A 250 13.62 -18.79 8.85
N THR A 251 13.76 -19.75 9.75
CA THR A 251 12.67 -20.23 10.59
C THR A 251 12.65 -19.40 11.86
N GLU A 252 11.50 -18.80 12.20
CA GLU A 252 11.31 -18.24 13.54
C GLU A 252 11.33 -19.39 14.55
N ASP A 253 12.22 -19.31 15.56
CA ASP A 253 12.21 -20.18 16.75
C ASP A 253 10.98 -19.91 17.63
#